data_AF-A0A2D6CSJ3-F1
#
_entry.id   AF-A0A2D6CSJ3-F1
#
_cell.length_a   1.000
_cell.length_b   1.000
_cell.length_c   1.000
_cell.angle_alpha   90.00
_cell.angle_beta   90.00
_cell.angle_gamma   90.00
#
_symmetry.space_group_name_H-M   'P 1'
#
loop_
_entity.id
_entity.type
_entity.pdbx_description
1 polymer ?
#
loop_
_entity_poly.entity_id
_entity_poly.type
_entity_poly.pdbx_seq_one_letter_code
_entity_poly.pdbx_strand_id
1 'polypeptide(L)'
;MTWKRHFDGARTRALARTVAAVGLAAWFVPVAAIGAGRAPRTMYARAVAAARPPGHEWHSDTQHEAVHHLTATYDRRASSVLVRCVDTPTRANLDFAAWDRNAMRAQARTQRPTRPSAPTTRPDLTFGGALAPGSVTDDLSDTPLTADERARPMSWRPAMQYLADWDYAEGSAFAEPGWLIEDERWNDDGSVTCQEITRLFLRSGSDGGVEAWVEVEFKPWAPLLDGVTDGDGDGFPELFGRLDARSMREPAARRLRDDYAGRALSAHDIRSWERDLVEEWYGPYYASAMDASAREVVPNVDSDPDVRAELGHVVLSSPAVAIRAEPRGKAMYTFLVIGCSRP
;
A
#
# COMPACT_ATOMS: atom_id res chain seq x y z
N MET A 1 32.41 45.73 33.59
CA MET A 1 32.15 45.94 32.16
C MET A 1 30.99 45.03 31.79
N THR A 2 29.81 45.62 31.69
CA THR A 2 28.51 44.93 31.71
C THR A 2 27.69 45.59 30.62
N TRP A 3 27.31 44.85 29.58
CA TRP A 3 26.43 45.36 28.53
C TRP A 3 25.01 44.84 28.74
N LYS A 4 24.17 45.72 29.28
CA LYS A 4 22.71 45.71 29.19
C LYS A 4 22.31 46.05 27.75
N ARG A 5 21.27 45.41 27.22
CA ARG A 5 20.34 46.08 26.30
C ARG A 5 18.91 45.90 26.80
N HIS A 6 18.33 47.06 27.10
CA HIS A 6 16.91 47.29 27.25
C HIS A 6 16.19 47.12 25.92
N PHE A 7 14.99 46.57 25.95
CA PHE A 7 13.86 47.16 25.25
C PHE A 7 12.62 46.98 26.10
N ASP A 8 11.97 48.11 26.39
CA ASP A 8 10.75 48.22 27.15
C ASP A 8 9.86 49.22 26.40
N GLY A 9 8.55 49.00 26.44
CA GLY A 9 7.56 50.07 26.27
C GLY A 9 6.87 50.25 24.91
N ALA A 10 5.65 49.70 24.85
CA ALA A 10 4.39 50.48 24.81
C ALA A 10 3.61 50.71 23.49
N ARG A 11 2.34 50.28 23.58
CA ARG A 11 1.07 50.90 23.09
C ARG A 11 0.72 50.83 21.60
N THR A 12 -0.41 50.20 21.31
CA THR A 12 -1.60 50.91 20.78
C THR A 12 -2.88 50.10 20.98
N ARG A 13 -3.98 50.81 21.28
CA ARG A 13 -5.33 50.31 21.57
C ARG A 13 -6.15 50.22 20.28
N ALA A 14 -7.13 49.32 20.33
CA ALA A 14 -8.51 49.44 19.83
C ALA A 14 -8.76 49.89 18.37
N LEU A 15 -9.40 49.00 17.61
CA LEU A 15 -10.46 49.37 16.68
C LEU A 15 -11.39 48.17 16.45
N ALA A 16 -12.55 48.23 17.11
CA ALA A 16 -13.74 47.52 16.70
C ALA A 16 -14.42 48.33 15.60
N ARG A 17 -14.87 47.67 14.52
CA ARG A 17 -16.16 47.93 13.83
C ARG A 17 -16.32 47.05 12.58
N THR A 18 -17.39 46.25 12.62
CA THR A 18 -18.45 46.15 11.60
C THR A 18 -18.09 45.66 10.19
N VAL A 19 -18.44 44.40 9.90
CA VAL A 19 -18.95 43.94 8.59
C VAL A 19 -20.10 42.97 8.91
N ALA A 20 -21.34 43.46 8.94
CA ALA A 20 -22.30 43.43 7.84
C ALA A 20 -22.65 42.00 7.39
N ALA A 21 -23.81 41.56 7.88
CA ALA A 21 -24.50 40.35 7.47
C ALA A 21 -24.84 40.41 5.97
N VAL A 22 -24.47 39.36 5.24
CA VAL A 22 -25.06 39.03 3.94
C VAL A 22 -25.70 37.66 4.09
N GLY A 23 -27.03 37.65 4.01
CA GLY A 23 -27.83 36.44 4.04
C GLY A 23 -27.59 35.58 2.82
N LEU A 24 -27.39 34.28 3.06
CA LEU A 24 -27.52 33.24 2.06
C LEU A 24 -28.71 32.37 2.46
N ALA A 25 -29.79 32.52 1.71
CA ALA A 25 -30.97 31.68 1.80
C ALA A 25 -30.59 30.27 1.35
N ALA A 26 -30.60 29.33 2.29
CA ALA A 26 -30.44 27.92 2.04
C ALA A 26 -31.70 27.37 1.36
N TRP A 27 -31.54 26.88 0.13
CA TRP A 27 -32.51 25.97 -0.50
C TRP A 27 -32.27 24.56 0.05
N PHE A 28 -33.16 24.11 0.93
CA PHE A 28 -33.27 22.69 1.29
C PHE A 28 -33.98 21.96 0.15
N VAL A 29 -33.25 21.09 -0.56
CA VAL A 29 -33.85 20.04 -1.38
C VAL A 29 -33.67 18.71 -0.62
N PRO A 30 -34.74 17.99 -0.27
CA PRO A 30 -34.62 16.69 0.36
C PRO A 30 -34.16 15.67 -0.70
N VAL A 31 -32.94 15.13 -0.54
CA VAL A 31 -32.49 13.97 -1.30
C VAL A 31 -33.15 12.74 -0.70
N ALA A 32 -34.15 12.23 -1.42
CA ALA A 32 -34.78 10.95 -1.15
C ALA A 32 -33.76 9.82 -1.28
N ALA A 33 -33.90 8.82 -0.40
CA ALA A 33 -33.11 7.61 -0.35
C ALA A 33 -32.99 6.91 -1.72
N ILE A 34 -31.77 6.87 -2.25
CA ILE A 34 -31.41 6.00 -3.38
C ILE A 34 -31.02 4.65 -2.77
N GLY A 35 -31.88 3.66 -2.99
CA GLY A 35 -31.68 2.30 -2.55
C GLY A 35 -30.38 1.70 -3.09
N ALA A 36 -29.74 0.87 -2.27
CA ALA A 36 -28.58 0.06 -2.59
C ALA A 36 -28.92 -0.95 -3.70
N GLY A 37 -28.85 -0.49 -4.95
CA GLY A 37 -28.87 -1.36 -6.13
C GLY A 37 -27.50 -2.00 -6.30
N ARG A 38 -27.41 -3.32 -6.09
CA ARG A 38 -26.26 -4.14 -6.50
C ARG A 38 -25.96 -3.86 -7.98
N ALA A 39 -24.78 -3.34 -8.28
CA ALA A 39 -24.32 -3.17 -9.65
C ALA A 39 -24.24 -4.55 -10.36
N PRO A 40 -24.66 -4.65 -11.63
CA PRO A 40 -24.65 -5.91 -12.37
C PRO A 40 -23.21 -6.35 -12.64
N ARG A 41 -22.85 -7.54 -12.14
CA ARG A 41 -21.56 -8.25 -12.31
C ARG A 41 -21.18 -8.57 -13.78
N THR A 42 -21.96 -8.15 -14.76
CA THR A 42 -21.91 -8.69 -16.14
C THR A 42 -21.07 -7.89 -17.14
N MET A 43 -20.56 -6.69 -16.81
CA MET A 43 -19.72 -5.93 -17.76
C MET A 43 -18.24 -6.34 -17.79
N TYR A 44 -17.71 -6.99 -16.74
CA TYR A 44 -16.28 -7.34 -16.66
C TYR A 44 -15.97 -8.82 -16.94
N ALA A 45 -17.00 -9.67 -17.06
CA ALA A 45 -16.87 -11.13 -17.09
C ALA A 45 -16.38 -11.73 -18.44
N ARG A 46 -15.75 -10.94 -19.33
CA ARG A 46 -15.22 -11.45 -20.62
C ARG A 46 -13.70 -11.38 -20.76
N ALA A 47 -12.95 -11.01 -19.72
CA ALA A 47 -11.54 -10.64 -19.87
C ALA A 47 -10.51 -11.79 -19.81
N VAL A 48 -10.84 -13.02 -19.38
CA VAL A 48 -9.81 -14.09 -19.27
C VAL A 48 -10.44 -15.46 -19.55
N ALA A 49 -10.40 -15.92 -20.81
CA ALA A 49 -10.88 -17.26 -21.17
C ALA A 49 -9.81 -18.19 -21.80
N ALA A 50 -8.56 -17.75 -21.97
CA ALA A 50 -7.60 -18.52 -22.78
C ALA A 50 -6.12 -18.48 -22.36
N ALA A 51 -5.77 -18.05 -21.15
CA ALA A 51 -4.37 -18.03 -20.70
C ALA A 51 -4.12 -19.10 -19.63
N ARG A 52 -3.88 -20.35 -20.04
CA ARG A 52 -3.33 -21.38 -19.14
C ARG A 52 -2.18 -22.13 -19.82
N PRO A 53 -0.93 -21.95 -19.38
CA PRO A 53 0.11 -22.96 -19.53
C PRO A 53 -0.17 -24.09 -18.52
N PRO A 54 -0.21 -25.37 -18.93
CA PRO A 54 -0.27 -26.47 -17.98
C PRO A 54 1.04 -26.61 -17.19
N GLY A 55 0.97 -26.72 -15.86
CA GLY A 55 2.08 -27.20 -15.03
C GLY A 55 2.74 -26.23 -14.04
N HIS A 56 2.16 -25.06 -13.72
CA HIS A 56 2.75 -24.13 -12.75
C HIS A 56 1.93 -24.08 -11.44
N GLU A 57 2.56 -24.43 -10.33
CA GLU A 57 2.06 -24.19 -8.97
C GLU A 57 2.41 -22.76 -8.53
N TRP A 58 1.44 -22.06 -7.96
CA TRP A 58 1.62 -20.73 -7.40
C TRP A 58 2.32 -20.86 -6.03
N HIS A 59 3.63 -20.69 -6.00
CA HIS A 59 4.39 -20.66 -4.75
C HIS A 59 4.37 -19.25 -4.16
N SER A 60 3.35 -18.95 -3.34
CA SER A 60 3.45 -17.89 -2.34
C SER A 60 2.44 -18.20 -1.24
N ASP A 61 2.92 -18.63 -0.06
CA ASP A 61 2.07 -18.88 1.12
C ASP A 61 1.48 -17.59 1.71
N THR A 62 1.76 -16.42 1.10
CA THR A 62 1.08 -15.14 1.34
C THR A 62 0.01 -14.88 0.26
N GLN A 63 -1.03 -15.71 0.22
CA GLN A 63 -2.15 -15.51 -0.71
C GLN A 63 -3.07 -14.39 -0.22
N HIS A 64 -3.05 -13.25 -0.92
CA HIS A 64 -4.14 -12.28 -0.82
C HIS A 64 -5.37 -12.87 -1.52
N GLU A 65 -6.46 -13.11 -0.78
CA GLU A 65 -7.64 -13.81 -1.28
C GLU A 65 -8.20 -13.17 -2.56
N ALA A 66 -8.25 -11.84 -2.62
CA ALA A 66 -8.83 -11.11 -3.76
C ALA A 66 -7.81 -10.57 -4.79
N VAL A 67 -6.50 -10.84 -4.64
CA VAL A 67 -5.47 -10.30 -5.54
C VAL A 67 -4.46 -11.39 -5.90
N HIS A 68 -4.32 -11.66 -7.19
CA HIS A 68 -3.51 -12.78 -7.68
C HIS A 68 -2.58 -12.33 -8.80
N HIS A 69 -1.36 -12.83 -8.86
CA HIS A 69 -0.52 -12.65 -10.04
C HIS A 69 -1.12 -13.43 -11.22
N LEU A 70 -1.02 -12.89 -12.44
CA LEU A 70 -1.38 -13.61 -13.67
C LEU A 70 -0.16 -14.17 -14.42
N THR A 71 1.04 -13.74 -14.02
CA THR A 71 2.32 -14.25 -14.52
C THR A 71 2.99 -15.06 -13.40
N ALA A 72 3.24 -16.36 -13.65
CA ALA A 72 3.86 -17.24 -12.66
C ALA A 72 5.34 -16.94 -12.40
N THR A 73 5.97 -16.14 -13.26
CA THR A 73 7.41 -15.86 -13.27
C THR A 73 7.75 -14.45 -12.80
N TYR A 74 6.82 -13.77 -12.12
CA TYR A 74 7.08 -12.41 -11.65
C TYR A 74 8.17 -12.42 -10.57
N ASP A 75 9.28 -11.74 -10.83
CA ASP A 75 10.37 -11.50 -9.89
C ASP A 75 10.42 -9.99 -9.59
N ARG A 76 10.12 -9.62 -8.35
CA ARG A 76 10.11 -8.22 -7.88
C ARG A 76 11.43 -7.47 -8.15
N ARG A 77 12.55 -8.16 -8.33
CA ARG A 77 13.87 -7.54 -8.55
C ARG A 77 14.25 -7.43 -10.02
N ALA A 78 13.59 -8.17 -10.90
CA ALA A 78 14.01 -8.31 -12.30
C ALA A 78 12.88 -8.04 -13.31
N SER A 79 11.63 -8.35 -12.97
CA SER A 79 10.48 -8.16 -13.83
C SER A 79 10.21 -6.69 -14.10
N SER A 80 9.90 -6.41 -15.35
CA SER A 80 9.48 -5.10 -15.88
C SER A 80 7.97 -5.04 -16.04
N VAL A 81 7.25 -6.16 -15.90
CA VAL A 81 5.80 -6.24 -16.03
C VAL A 81 5.17 -6.89 -14.80
N LEU A 82 4.35 -6.11 -14.10
CA LEU A 82 3.43 -6.62 -13.09
C LEU A 82 2.06 -6.84 -13.71
N VAL A 83 1.54 -8.06 -13.66
CA VAL A 83 0.16 -8.37 -14.04
C VAL A 83 -0.56 -9.01 -12.87
N ARG A 84 -1.65 -8.38 -12.44
CA ARG A 84 -2.48 -8.90 -11.36
C ARG A 84 -3.95 -8.90 -11.71
N CYS A 85 -4.64 -9.90 -11.16
CA CYS A 85 -6.08 -9.92 -11.09
C CYS A 85 -6.56 -9.39 -9.75
N VAL A 86 -7.68 -8.66 -9.77
CA VAL A 86 -8.41 -8.21 -8.59
C VAL A 86 -9.85 -8.73 -8.64
N ASP A 87 -10.19 -9.66 -7.75
CA ASP A 87 -11.49 -10.34 -7.74
C ASP A 87 -12.64 -9.36 -7.41
N THR A 88 -12.42 -8.52 -6.39
CA THR A 88 -13.36 -7.47 -5.97
C THR A 88 -12.62 -6.14 -5.92
N PRO A 89 -12.99 -5.13 -6.72
CA PRO A 89 -12.24 -3.88 -6.83
C PRO A 89 -12.57 -2.94 -5.67
N THR A 90 -12.18 -3.29 -4.45
CA THR A 90 -12.18 -2.33 -3.32
C THR A 90 -10.94 -1.45 -3.42
N ARG A 91 -10.93 -0.29 -2.75
CA ARG A 91 -9.74 0.57 -2.77
C ARG A 91 -8.53 -0.15 -2.21
N ALA A 92 -8.70 -0.86 -1.08
CA ALA A 92 -7.67 -1.70 -0.48
C ALA A 92 -7.07 -2.73 -1.46
N ASN A 93 -7.91 -3.45 -2.21
CA ASN A 93 -7.43 -4.49 -3.12
C ASN A 93 -6.72 -3.91 -4.34
N LEU A 94 -7.16 -2.77 -4.87
CA LEU A 94 -6.48 -2.10 -5.98
C LEU A 94 -5.14 -1.51 -5.53
N ASP A 95 -5.10 -0.87 -4.36
CA ASP A 95 -3.88 -0.36 -3.76
C ASP A 95 -2.90 -1.51 -3.50
N PHE A 96 -3.36 -2.61 -2.89
CA PHE A 96 -2.53 -3.80 -2.70
C PHE A 96 -1.99 -4.33 -4.04
N ALA A 97 -2.85 -4.47 -5.04
CA ALA A 97 -2.46 -4.96 -6.35
C ALA A 97 -1.45 -4.06 -7.06
N ALA A 98 -1.53 -2.74 -6.90
CA ALA A 98 -0.57 -1.80 -7.47
C ALA A 98 0.74 -1.74 -6.68
N TRP A 99 0.68 -1.89 -5.35
CA TRP A 99 1.72 -1.39 -4.47
C TRP A 99 2.56 -2.48 -3.82
N ASP A 100 1.93 -3.59 -3.44
CA ASP A 100 2.58 -4.72 -2.81
C ASP A 100 3.58 -5.37 -3.77
N ARG A 101 4.82 -5.60 -3.34
CA ARG A 101 5.86 -6.28 -4.13
C ARG A 101 6.05 -5.74 -5.57
N ASN A 102 5.77 -4.47 -5.83
CA ASN A 102 5.93 -3.88 -7.15
C ASN A 102 7.41 -3.52 -7.43
N ALA A 103 7.97 -4.09 -8.51
CA ALA A 103 9.34 -3.91 -8.94
C ALA A 103 9.69 -2.44 -9.27
N MET A 104 8.72 -1.63 -9.69
CA MET A 104 8.91 -0.18 -9.91
C MET A 104 9.41 0.53 -8.64
N ARG A 105 9.05 0.01 -7.47
CA ARG A 105 9.44 0.55 -6.16
C ARG A 105 10.70 -0.07 -5.58
N ALA A 106 11.19 -1.17 -6.15
CA ALA A 106 12.34 -1.89 -5.61
C ALA A 106 13.58 -0.98 -5.66
N GLN A 107 14.12 -0.59 -4.50
CA GLN A 107 15.29 0.29 -4.41
C GLN A 107 16.59 -0.47 -4.73
N ALA A 108 17.26 -0.08 -5.80
CA ALA A 108 18.61 -0.53 -6.09
C ALA A 108 19.58 0.35 -5.28
N ARG A 109 20.29 -0.24 -4.32
CA ARG A 109 21.41 0.42 -3.66
C ARG A 109 22.60 -0.52 -3.62
N THR A 110 23.79 0.06 -3.78
CA THR A 110 25.07 -0.67 -3.83
C THR A 110 25.80 -0.67 -2.50
N GLN A 111 25.52 0.29 -1.61
CA GLN A 111 26.19 0.41 -0.32
C GLN A 111 25.37 -0.29 0.79
N ARG A 112 26.01 -1.24 1.48
CA ARG A 112 25.44 -1.95 2.62
C ARG A 112 25.66 -1.16 3.92
N PRO A 113 24.67 -1.11 4.83
CA PRO A 113 24.86 -0.52 6.15
C PRO A 113 25.87 -1.34 6.96
N THR A 114 26.50 -0.69 7.94
CA THR A 114 27.34 -1.40 8.90
C THR A 114 26.44 -2.18 9.86
N ARG A 115 26.73 -3.46 10.04
CA ARG A 115 25.96 -4.30 10.96
C ARG A 115 26.19 -3.84 12.42
N PRO A 116 25.15 -3.78 13.27
CA PRO A 116 25.30 -3.56 14.70
C PRO A 116 26.32 -4.51 15.34
N SER A 117 27.10 -4.00 16.31
CA SER A 117 28.10 -4.80 17.04
C SER A 117 27.48 -5.77 18.05
N ALA A 118 26.25 -5.49 18.53
CA ALA A 118 25.47 -6.39 19.36
C ALA A 118 24.25 -6.88 18.56
N PRO A 119 24.00 -8.19 18.46
CA PRO A 119 22.79 -8.71 17.82
C PRO A 119 21.58 -8.35 18.68
N THR A 120 20.66 -7.55 18.13
CA THR A 120 19.33 -7.34 18.72
C THR A 120 18.56 -8.65 18.62
N THR A 121 18.06 -9.17 19.76
CA THR A 121 17.22 -10.37 19.74
C THR A 121 15.80 -10.01 19.34
N ARG A 122 15.13 -10.86 18.55
CA ARG A 122 13.76 -10.62 18.06
C ARG A 122 12.74 -10.26 19.16
N PRO A 123 12.72 -10.92 20.35
CA PRO A 123 11.74 -10.60 21.40
C PRO A 123 11.81 -9.17 21.95
N ASP A 124 12.99 -8.55 21.89
CA ASP A 124 13.23 -7.19 22.40
C ASP A 124 12.98 -6.10 21.33
N LEU A 125 12.70 -6.51 20.09
CA LEU A 125 12.55 -5.59 18.97
C LEU A 125 11.20 -4.86 19.06
N THR A 126 11.25 -3.57 19.36
CA THR A 126 10.05 -2.73 19.50
C THR A 126 10.04 -1.52 18.59
N PHE A 127 11.17 -1.20 17.92
CA PHE A 127 11.33 -0.01 17.06
C PHE A 127 10.85 1.27 17.75
N GLY A 128 11.48 1.64 18.87
CA GLY A 128 11.05 2.82 19.64
C GLY A 128 9.64 2.73 20.23
N GLY A 129 9.08 1.53 20.37
CA GLY A 129 7.73 1.30 20.86
C GLY A 129 6.64 1.27 19.77
N ALA A 130 7.02 1.22 18.49
CA ALA A 130 6.08 1.00 17.39
C ALA A 130 5.38 -0.36 17.48
N LEU A 131 6.12 -1.40 17.87
CA LEU A 131 5.63 -2.76 18.04
C LEU A 131 5.48 -3.11 19.52
N ALA A 132 4.40 -3.82 19.84
CA ALA A 132 4.14 -4.31 21.19
C ALA A 132 5.22 -5.32 21.63
N PRO A 133 5.77 -5.19 22.85
CA PRO A 133 6.79 -6.12 23.36
C PRO A 133 6.34 -7.59 23.29
N GLY A 134 7.23 -8.47 22.83
CA GLY A 134 6.96 -9.90 22.72
C GLY A 134 5.98 -10.31 21.61
N SER A 135 5.53 -9.38 20.76
CA SER A 135 4.64 -9.70 19.62
C SER A 135 5.38 -10.04 18.33
N VAL A 136 6.69 -9.78 18.27
CA VAL A 136 7.47 -9.97 17.03
C VAL A 136 7.70 -11.45 16.76
N THR A 137 7.32 -11.87 15.56
CA THR A 137 7.58 -13.19 15.00
C THR A 137 8.15 -13.08 13.58
N ASP A 138 8.69 -14.19 13.10
CA ASP A 138 9.37 -14.32 11.80
C ASP A 138 8.51 -15.03 10.75
N ASP A 139 7.36 -15.57 11.18
CA ASP A 139 6.42 -16.25 10.30
C ASP A 139 5.00 -15.72 10.53
N LEU A 140 4.28 -15.41 9.44
CA LEU A 140 2.90 -14.93 9.51
C LEU A 140 1.97 -15.96 10.18
N SER A 141 2.27 -17.26 10.04
CA SER A 141 1.49 -18.36 10.64
C SER A 141 1.63 -18.43 12.16
N ASP A 142 2.71 -17.89 12.73
CA ASP A 142 2.93 -17.78 14.17
C ASP A 142 2.18 -16.60 14.80
N THR A 143 1.62 -15.70 13.98
CA THR A 143 0.73 -14.64 14.48
C THR A 143 -0.60 -15.24 14.93
N PRO A 144 -1.32 -14.59 15.85
CA PRO A 144 -2.60 -15.13 16.29
C PRO A 144 -3.70 -14.97 15.21
N LEU A 145 -3.43 -14.26 14.09
CA LEU A 145 -4.39 -13.95 13.03
C LEU A 145 -5.13 -15.20 12.57
N THR A 146 -6.41 -15.06 12.25
CA THR A 146 -7.17 -16.11 11.57
C THR A 146 -6.75 -16.23 10.11
N ALA A 147 -7.07 -17.36 9.46
CA ALA A 147 -6.80 -17.52 8.03
C ALA A 147 -7.45 -16.42 7.18
N ASP A 148 -8.69 -16.07 7.55
CA ASP A 148 -9.48 -15.00 6.94
C ASP A 148 -8.83 -13.61 7.05
N GLU A 149 -8.21 -13.31 8.19
CA GLU A 149 -7.49 -12.05 8.43
C GLU A 149 -6.16 -12.02 7.68
N ARG A 150 -5.42 -13.14 7.67
CA ARG A 150 -4.18 -13.27 6.89
C ARG A 150 -4.38 -13.11 5.40
N ALA A 151 -5.53 -13.55 4.88
CA ALA A 151 -5.82 -13.52 3.45
C ALA A 151 -6.29 -12.15 2.95
N ARG A 152 -6.40 -11.14 3.82
CA ARG A 152 -6.86 -9.78 3.46
C ARG A 152 -5.90 -8.68 3.95
N PRO A 153 -4.59 -8.76 3.60
CA PRO A 153 -3.68 -7.68 3.92
C PRO A 153 -4.04 -6.40 3.14
N MET A 154 -3.79 -5.26 3.76
CA MET A 154 -3.80 -3.96 3.10
C MET A 154 -2.37 -3.48 2.91
N SER A 155 -2.09 -2.74 1.84
CA SER A 155 -0.80 -2.05 1.74
C SER A 155 -0.74 -0.90 2.75
N TRP A 156 0.36 -0.82 3.50
CA TRP A 156 0.50 0.12 4.62
C TRP A 156 0.41 1.60 4.21
N ARG A 157 1.29 2.03 3.31
CA ARG A 157 1.36 3.42 2.85
C ARG A 157 0.04 3.94 2.24
N PRO A 158 -0.68 3.19 1.37
CA PRO A 158 -1.96 3.66 0.86
C PRO A 158 -3.01 3.76 1.97
N ALA A 159 -3.08 2.78 2.87
CA ALA A 159 -4.01 2.82 4.01
C ALA A 159 -3.76 4.04 4.90
N MET A 160 -2.48 4.36 5.14
CA MET A 160 -2.06 5.55 5.89
C MET A 160 -2.50 6.85 5.22
N GLN A 161 -2.23 7.02 3.93
CA GLN A 161 -2.67 8.21 3.20
C GLN A 161 -4.20 8.34 3.20
N TYR A 162 -4.90 7.24 2.90
CA TYR A 162 -6.35 7.21 2.90
C TYR A 162 -6.95 7.66 4.24
N LEU A 163 -6.35 7.25 5.37
CA LEU A 163 -6.76 7.73 6.69
C LEU A 163 -6.42 9.21 6.88
N ALA A 164 -5.24 9.67 6.47
CA ALA A 164 -4.84 11.07 6.59
C ALA A 164 -5.74 12.03 5.80
N ASP A 165 -6.19 11.61 4.60
CA ASP A 165 -7.14 12.36 3.78
C ASP A 165 -8.53 12.44 4.41
N TRP A 166 -8.93 11.40 5.16
CA TRP A 166 -10.23 11.35 5.83
C TRP A 166 -10.23 12.13 7.15
N ASP A 167 -9.26 11.86 8.01
CA ASP A 167 -9.05 12.52 9.29
C ASP A 167 -7.55 12.57 9.58
N TYR A 168 -6.96 13.77 9.48
CA TYR A 168 -5.53 13.96 9.66
C TYR A 168 -5.03 13.50 11.02
N ALA A 169 -5.81 13.65 12.10
CA ALA A 169 -5.38 13.22 13.43
C ALA A 169 -5.37 11.69 13.56
N GLU A 170 -6.36 11.01 12.99
CA GLU A 170 -6.37 9.54 12.88
C GLU A 170 -5.22 9.04 12.00
N GLY A 171 -5.02 9.62 10.81
CA GLY A 171 -3.94 9.26 9.90
C GLY A 171 -2.55 9.51 10.46
N SER A 172 -2.34 10.63 11.16
CA SER A 172 -1.06 10.99 11.77
C SER A 172 -0.67 10.03 12.90
N ALA A 173 -1.61 9.69 13.78
CA ALA A 173 -1.38 8.68 14.83
C ALA A 173 -1.09 7.28 14.23
N PHE A 174 -1.74 6.95 13.11
CA PHE A 174 -1.51 5.70 12.41
C PHE A 174 -0.18 5.67 11.64
N ALA A 175 0.34 6.82 11.21
CA ALA A 175 1.62 6.94 10.50
C ALA A 175 2.85 6.78 11.40
N GLU A 176 2.75 7.18 12.67
CA GLU A 176 3.87 7.22 13.62
C GLU A 176 4.67 5.91 13.74
N PRO A 177 4.07 4.71 13.83
CA PRO A 177 4.81 3.45 13.83
C PRO A 177 5.68 3.25 12.60
N GLY A 178 5.20 3.70 11.43
CA GLY A 178 5.96 3.63 10.19
C GLY A 178 7.23 4.45 10.28
N TRP A 179 7.15 5.68 10.79
CA TRP A 179 8.33 6.53 10.98
C TRP A 179 9.31 5.95 12.00
N LEU A 180 8.83 5.45 13.13
CA LEU A 180 9.68 4.83 14.15
C LEU A 180 10.42 3.59 13.60
N ILE A 181 9.74 2.78 12.78
CA ILE A 181 10.37 1.64 12.11
C ILE A 181 11.38 2.12 11.06
N GLU A 182 11.03 3.09 10.21
CA GLU A 182 11.93 3.60 9.17
C GLU A 182 13.16 4.35 9.75
N ASP A 183 13.03 4.92 10.95
CA ASP A 183 14.07 5.68 11.66
C ASP A 183 15.04 4.82 12.47
N GLU A 184 14.76 3.52 12.68
CA GLU A 184 15.70 2.64 13.36
C GLU A 184 16.99 2.51 12.53
N ARG A 185 18.08 3.05 13.08
CA ARG A 185 19.35 3.27 12.37
C ARG A 185 20.34 2.13 12.50
N TRP A 186 20.16 1.19 13.43
CA TRP A 186 21.06 0.03 13.55
C TRP A 186 22.55 0.39 13.74
N ASN A 187 22.85 1.51 14.42
CA ASN A 187 24.18 2.10 14.54
C ASN A 187 24.82 2.59 13.22
N ASP A 188 24.04 2.74 12.14
CA ASP A 188 24.44 3.41 10.91
C ASP A 188 24.15 4.92 11.03
N ASP A 189 25.11 5.78 10.65
CA ASP A 189 24.90 7.23 10.59
C ASP A 189 24.27 7.67 9.26
N GLY A 190 24.06 6.71 8.35
CA GLY A 190 23.39 6.91 7.08
C GLY A 190 21.92 7.34 7.19
N SER A 191 21.48 8.13 6.21
CA SER A 191 20.09 8.59 6.11
C SER A 191 19.13 7.54 5.53
N VAL A 192 19.61 6.35 5.16
CA VAL A 192 18.82 5.41 4.35
C VAL A 192 18.07 4.41 5.21
N THR A 193 16.77 4.39 5.01
CA THR A 193 15.83 3.42 5.56
C THR A 193 16.17 2.00 5.11
N CYS A 194 16.43 1.12 6.07
CA CYS A 194 16.75 -0.29 5.81
C CYS A 194 15.54 -1.22 5.94
N GLN A 195 14.43 -0.70 6.46
CA GLN A 195 13.21 -1.46 6.72
C GLN A 195 11.99 -0.54 6.59
N GLU A 196 10.85 -1.07 6.16
CA GLU A 196 9.59 -0.34 6.11
C GLU A 196 8.43 -1.27 6.46
N ILE A 197 7.31 -0.69 6.90
CA ILE A 197 6.06 -1.45 6.98
C ILE A 197 5.48 -1.59 5.57
N THR A 198 5.23 -2.82 5.13
CA THR A 198 4.70 -3.13 3.79
C THR A 198 3.21 -3.49 3.83
N ARG A 199 2.82 -4.33 4.79
CA ARG A 199 1.45 -4.83 4.92
C ARG A 199 0.84 -4.55 6.29
N LEU A 200 -0.48 -4.40 6.29
CA LEU A 200 -1.34 -4.23 7.45
C LEU A 200 -2.40 -5.32 7.48
N PHE A 201 -2.60 -5.92 8.65
CA PHE A 201 -3.64 -6.87 8.94
C PHE A 201 -4.47 -6.33 10.12
N LEU A 202 -5.80 -6.37 10.01
CA LEU A 202 -6.68 -6.02 11.11
C LEU A 202 -7.23 -7.29 11.75
N ARG A 203 -7.04 -7.41 13.06
CA ARG A 203 -7.56 -8.50 13.87
C ARG A 203 -8.72 -8.01 14.72
N SER A 204 -9.80 -8.78 14.77
CA SER A 204 -10.84 -8.54 15.78
C SER A 204 -10.44 -9.21 17.11
N GLY A 205 -10.23 -8.40 18.15
CA GLY A 205 -9.96 -8.85 19.51
C GLY A 205 -11.17 -9.53 20.15
N SER A 206 -10.92 -10.41 21.13
CA SER A 206 -11.98 -11.15 21.83
C SER A 206 -12.90 -10.25 22.67
N ASP A 207 -12.42 -9.07 23.05
CA ASP A 207 -13.14 -8.02 23.77
C ASP A 207 -13.91 -7.07 22.84
N GLY A 208 -13.86 -7.31 21.53
CA GLY A 208 -14.43 -6.44 20.50
C GLY A 208 -13.53 -5.27 20.12
N GLY A 209 -12.32 -5.16 20.69
CA GLY A 209 -11.29 -4.23 20.24
C GLY A 209 -10.72 -4.64 18.89
N VAL A 210 -9.97 -3.75 18.23
CA VAL A 210 -9.23 -4.07 17.01
C VAL A 210 -7.73 -4.01 17.31
N GLU A 211 -7.00 -5.04 16.88
CA GLU A 211 -5.55 -5.01 16.86
C GLU A 211 -5.06 -4.83 15.42
N ALA A 212 -4.02 -4.01 15.25
CA ALA A 212 -3.30 -3.91 13.98
C ALA A 212 -2.02 -4.75 14.06
N TRP A 213 -1.87 -5.68 13.14
CA TRP A 213 -0.65 -6.44 12.90
C TRP A 213 -0.02 -5.97 11.61
N VAL A 214 1.30 -5.95 11.54
CA VAL A 214 2.03 -5.44 10.37
C VAL A 214 3.15 -6.38 9.95
N GLU A 215 3.45 -6.35 8.66
CA GLU A 215 4.67 -6.91 8.07
C GLU A 215 5.72 -5.80 7.96
N VAL A 216 6.89 -6.02 8.53
CA VAL A 216 8.07 -5.18 8.42
C VAL A 216 9.05 -5.88 7.49
N GLU A 217 9.27 -5.29 6.33
CA GLU A 217 10.18 -5.83 5.32
C GLU A 217 11.53 -5.14 5.39
N PHE A 218 12.60 -5.93 5.38
CA PHE A 218 13.97 -5.46 5.32
C PHE A 218 14.49 -5.44 3.89
N LYS A 219 15.31 -4.43 3.58
CA LYS A 219 15.96 -4.37 2.27
C LYS A 219 16.97 -5.52 2.13
N PRO A 220 17.09 -6.15 0.95
CA PRO A 220 17.96 -7.31 0.71
C PRO A 220 19.43 -7.03 1.01
N TRP A 221 19.84 -5.77 0.91
CA TRP A 221 21.21 -5.33 1.14
C TRP A 221 21.50 -4.97 2.61
N ALA A 222 20.51 -5.08 3.50
CA ALA A 222 20.60 -4.74 4.93
C ALA A 222 20.36 -5.97 5.84
N PRO A 223 21.28 -6.95 5.88
CA PRO A 223 21.17 -8.12 6.76
C PRO A 223 21.50 -7.74 8.21
N LEU A 224 20.60 -7.00 8.85
CA LEU A 224 20.83 -6.33 10.14
C LEU A 224 20.51 -7.22 11.34
N LEU A 225 19.63 -8.20 11.16
CA LEU A 225 19.13 -9.09 12.20
C LEU A 225 19.49 -10.55 11.89
N ASP A 226 19.84 -11.31 12.93
CA ASP A 226 19.95 -12.76 12.82
C ASP A 226 18.58 -13.41 12.95
N GLY A 227 18.34 -14.46 12.17
CA GLY A 227 17.12 -15.25 12.26
C GLY A 227 15.88 -14.51 11.78
N VAL A 228 16.03 -13.54 10.87
CA VAL A 228 14.92 -13.06 10.04
C VAL A 228 14.99 -13.81 8.72
N THR A 229 13.92 -14.49 8.38
CA THR A 229 13.81 -15.28 7.17
C THR A 229 13.10 -14.50 6.07
N ASP A 230 13.41 -14.88 4.83
CA ASP A 230 12.69 -14.46 3.64
C ASP A 230 11.59 -15.50 3.43
N GLY A 231 10.41 -15.23 4.01
CA GLY A 231 9.37 -16.23 4.19
C GLY A 231 8.69 -16.63 2.88
N ASP A 232 8.70 -15.72 1.91
CA ASP A 232 8.11 -15.93 0.58
C ASP A 232 9.15 -16.17 -0.53
N GLY A 233 10.44 -15.95 -0.25
CA GLY A 233 11.53 -16.17 -1.18
C GLY A 233 11.71 -15.05 -2.22
N ASP A 234 11.11 -13.86 -2.04
CA ASP A 234 11.25 -12.74 -2.97
C ASP A 234 12.59 -11.98 -2.81
N GLY A 235 13.39 -12.37 -1.81
CA GLY A 235 14.68 -11.80 -1.48
C GLY A 235 14.61 -10.71 -0.41
N PHE A 236 13.44 -10.43 0.18
CA PHE A 236 13.25 -9.40 1.18
C PHE A 236 12.84 -10.04 2.52
N PRO A 237 13.75 -10.16 3.49
CA PRO A 237 13.42 -10.76 4.79
C PRO A 237 12.32 -9.97 5.50
N GLU A 238 11.38 -10.67 6.15
CA GLU A 238 10.21 -10.06 6.77
C GLU A 238 10.08 -10.44 8.26
N LEU A 239 9.52 -9.53 9.05
CA LEU A 239 9.05 -9.80 10.40
C LEU A 239 7.59 -9.37 10.53
N PHE A 240 6.87 -10.01 11.45
CA PHE A 240 5.50 -9.65 11.78
C PHE A 240 5.41 -9.19 13.22
N GLY A 241 4.62 -8.15 13.49
CA GLY A 241 4.42 -7.66 14.85
C GLY A 241 3.11 -6.95 15.02
N ARG A 242 2.63 -6.89 16.26
CA ARG A 242 1.44 -6.11 16.61
C ARG A 242 1.85 -4.67 16.88
N LEU A 243 1.17 -3.70 16.30
CA LEU A 243 1.37 -2.29 16.62
C LEU A 243 1.02 -1.99 18.08
N ASP A 244 1.59 -0.92 18.63
CA ASP A 244 1.12 -0.34 19.89
C ASP A 244 -0.38 0.00 19.79
N ALA A 245 -1.14 -0.31 20.85
CA ALA A 245 -2.60 -0.17 20.87
C ALA A 245 -3.07 1.29 20.67
N ARG A 246 -2.20 2.29 20.91
CA ARG A 246 -2.51 3.71 20.71
C ARG A 246 -2.44 4.11 19.23
N SER A 247 -1.72 3.35 18.41
CA SER A 247 -1.51 3.65 16.98
C SER A 247 -2.70 3.29 16.10
N MET A 248 -3.55 2.35 16.54
CA MET A 248 -4.78 1.99 15.83
C MET A 248 -6.00 2.24 16.71
N ARG A 249 -6.69 3.36 16.47
CA ARG A 249 -7.94 3.69 17.17
C ARG A 249 -9.13 3.09 16.44
N GLU A 250 -10.19 2.79 17.19
CA GLU A 250 -11.41 2.17 16.68
C GLU A 250 -12.04 2.91 15.47
N PRO A 251 -12.12 4.26 15.42
CA PRO A 251 -12.63 4.96 14.25
C PRO A 251 -11.82 4.70 12.97
N ALA A 252 -10.48 4.71 13.07
CA ALA A 252 -9.59 4.42 11.95
C ALA A 252 -9.72 2.96 11.48
N ALA A 253 -9.70 2.01 12.43
CA ALA A 253 -9.89 0.59 12.15
C ALA A 253 -11.21 0.31 11.41
N ARG A 254 -12.30 0.91 11.89
CA ARG A 254 -13.63 0.81 11.27
C ARG A 254 -13.64 1.42 9.87
N ARG A 255 -13.02 2.59 9.69
CA ARG A 255 -12.94 3.25 8.39
C ARG A 255 -12.19 2.38 7.37
N LEU A 256 -11.08 1.77 7.78
CA LEU A 256 -10.33 0.83 6.95
C LEU A 256 -11.16 -0.41 6.59
N ARG A 257 -11.81 -1.03 7.58
CA ARG A 257 -12.58 -2.26 7.34
C ARG A 257 -13.83 -2.02 6.48
N ASP A 258 -14.62 -1.01 6.82
CA ASP A 258 -15.98 -0.88 6.30
C ASP A 258 -16.02 -0.12 4.97
N ASP A 259 -15.15 0.89 4.77
CA ASP A 259 -15.09 1.67 3.53
C ASP A 259 -13.90 1.28 2.66
N TYR A 260 -12.67 1.38 3.16
CA TYR A 260 -11.46 1.18 2.36
C TYR A 260 -11.35 -0.24 1.80
N ALA A 261 -11.53 -1.25 2.65
CA ALA A 261 -11.52 -2.66 2.30
C ALA A 261 -12.92 -3.22 1.99
N GLY A 262 -13.98 -2.57 2.47
CA GLY A 262 -15.35 -3.08 2.38
C GLY A 262 -16.14 -2.61 1.15
N ARG A 263 -15.85 -1.41 0.60
CA ARG A 263 -16.63 -0.83 -0.49
C ARG A 263 -16.03 -1.16 -1.86
N ALA A 264 -16.81 -1.86 -2.68
CA ALA A 264 -16.49 -2.06 -4.09
C ALA A 264 -16.58 -0.74 -4.86
N LEU A 265 -15.58 -0.47 -5.69
CA LEU A 265 -15.49 0.70 -6.55
C LEU A 265 -16.22 0.47 -7.88
N SER A 266 -16.82 1.54 -8.40
CA SER A 266 -17.38 1.55 -9.75
C SER A 266 -16.28 1.72 -10.81
N ALA A 267 -16.62 1.51 -12.09
CA ALA A 267 -15.72 1.79 -13.21
C ALA A 267 -15.23 3.25 -13.25
N HIS A 268 -16.06 4.20 -12.79
CA HIS A 268 -15.69 5.60 -12.69
C HIS A 268 -14.69 5.83 -11.56
N ASP A 269 -14.94 5.23 -10.39
CA ASP A 269 -14.05 5.32 -9.23
C ASP A 269 -12.67 4.72 -9.53
N ILE A 270 -12.63 3.59 -10.24
CA ILE A 270 -11.37 2.94 -10.66
C ILE A 270 -10.55 3.87 -11.58
N ARG A 271 -11.19 4.59 -12.51
CA ARG A 271 -10.49 5.55 -13.37
C ARG A 271 -9.97 6.76 -12.61
N SER A 272 -10.72 7.24 -11.61
CA SER A 272 -10.23 8.31 -10.75
C SER A 272 -9.05 7.84 -9.91
N TRP A 273 -9.16 6.66 -9.31
CA TRP A 273 -8.07 6.03 -8.57
C TRP A 273 -6.82 5.79 -9.44
N GLU A 274 -6.96 5.36 -10.70
CA GLU A 274 -5.82 5.17 -11.63
C GLU A 274 -5.07 6.48 -11.86
N ARG A 275 -5.81 7.59 -12.03
CA ARG A 275 -5.21 8.93 -12.19
C ARG A 275 -4.46 9.34 -10.92
N ASP A 276 -5.09 9.18 -9.76
CA ASP A 276 -4.48 9.54 -8.48
C ASP A 276 -3.21 8.68 -8.24
N LEU A 277 -3.23 7.39 -8.58
CA LEU A 277 -2.07 6.50 -8.53
C LEU A 277 -0.93 6.99 -9.44
N VAL A 278 -1.23 7.39 -10.68
CA VAL A 278 -0.24 7.89 -11.63
C VAL A 278 0.36 9.22 -11.18
N GLU A 279 -0.48 10.16 -10.72
CA GLU A 279 -0.06 11.52 -10.38
C GLU A 279 0.67 11.58 -9.04
N GLU A 280 0.12 10.96 -8.00
CA GLU A 280 0.61 11.13 -6.63
C GLU A 280 1.68 10.09 -6.29
N TRP A 281 1.42 8.82 -6.59
CA TRP A 281 2.25 7.71 -6.10
C TRP A 281 3.35 7.33 -7.07
N TYR A 282 3.04 7.31 -8.36
CA TYR A 282 4.01 6.95 -9.40
C TYR A 282 4.57 8.16 -10.15
N GLY A 283 4.17 9.38 -9.78
CA GLY A 283 4.72 10.62 -10.35
C GLY A 283 6.26 10.67 -10.32
N PRO A 284 6.93 10.27 -9.22
CA PRO A 284 8.40 10.19 -9.16
C PRO A 284 9.04 9.19 -10.14
N TYR A 285 8.25 8.30 -10.73
CA TYR A 285 8.69 7.28 -11.69
C TYR A 285 8.31 7.62 -13.14
N TYR A 286 7.93 8.88 -13.43
CA TYR A 286 7.49 9.32 -14.76
C TYR A 286 6.35 8.46 -15.32
N ALA A 287 5.40 8.11 -14.46
CA ALA A 287 4.30 7.25 -14.85
C ALA A 287 3.23 7.98 -15.67
N SER A 288 2.54 7.20 -16.49
CA SER A 288 1.39 7.61 -17.29
C SER A 288 0.41 6.45 -17.43
N ALA A 289 -0.89 6.76 -17.42
CA ALA A 289 -1.90 5.81 -17.86
C ALA A 289 -1.75 5.60 -19.38
N MET A 290 -1.80 4.35 -19.82
CA MET A 290 -1.76 4.02 -21.24
C MET A 290 -3.05 4.45 -21.94
N ASP A 291 -2.92 4.91 -23.18
CA ASP A 291 -4.06 5.27 -24.01
C ASP A 291 -5.04 4.11 -24.19
N ALA A 292 -6.33 4.43 -24.34
CA ALA A 292 -7.39 3.44 -24.46
C ALA A 292 -7.15 2.43 -25.60
N SER A 293 -6.64 2.89 -26.75
CA SER A 293 -6.28 2.02 -27.88
C SER A 293 -5.08 1.14 -27.57
N ALA A 294 -4.06 1.69 -26.91
CA ALA A 294 -2.83 0.96 -26.57
C ALA A 294 -3.08 -0.17 -25.55
N ARG A 295 -4.14 -0.07 -24.74
CA ARG A 295 -4.53 -1.08 -23.76
C ARG A 295 -5.72 -1.95 -24.17
N GLU A 296 -6.29 -1.81 -25.37
CA GLU A 296 -7.44 -2.64 -25.76
C GLU A 296 -7.09 -4.15 -25.73
N VAL A 297 -5.90 -4.49 -26.22
CA VAL A 297 -5.31 -5.83 -26.16
C VAL A 297 -3.81 -5.70 -25.86
N VAL A 298 -3.32 -6.43 -24.87
CA VAL A 298 -1.89 -6.45 -24.48
C VAL A 298 -1.40 -7.90 -24.34
N PRO A 299 -0.27 -8.29 -24.95
CA PRO A 299 0.55 -7.47 -25.83
C PRO A 299 -0.10 -7.26 -27.20
N ASN A 300 0.28 -6.19 -27.89
CA ASN A 300 -0.05 -5.87 -29.27
C ASN A 300 1.22 -5.57 -30.09
N VAL A 301 1.06 -5.14 -31.35
CA VAL A 301 2.19 -4.86 -32.26
C VAL A 301 3.12 -3.78 -31.73
N ASP A 302 2.57 -2.81 -31.01
CA ASP A 302 3.28 -1.65 -30.45
C ASP A 302 3.80 -1.88 -29.02
N SER A 303 3.53 -3.05 -28.43
CA SER A 303 4.03 -3.38 -27.08
C SER A 303 5.54 -3.55 -27.07
N ASP A 304 6.18 -3.06 -26.01
CA ASP A 304 7.62 -3.22 -25.80
C ASP A 304 8.03 -4.71 -25.86
N PRO A 305 9.25 -5.02 -26.35
CA PRO A 305 9.77 -6.39 -26.35
C PRO A 305 9.71 -7.07 -24.98
N ASP A 306 10.04 -6.34 -23.90
CA ASP A 306 9.98 -6.85 -22.52
C ASP A 306 8.54 -7.22 -22.12
N VAL A 307 7.53 -6.45 -22.56
CA VAL A 307 6.12 -6.78 -22.33
C VAL A 307 5.71 -8.06 -23.03
N ARG A 308 6.11 -8.22 -24.30
CA ARG A 308 5.85 -9.46 -25.06
C ARG A 308 6.55 -10.66 -24.44
N ALA A 309 7.79 -10.49 -23.99
CA ALA A 309 8.59 -11.55 -23.38
C ALA A 309 7.99 -12.02 -22.04
N GLU A 310 7.63 -11.08 -21.15
CA GLU A 310 7.09 -11.41 -19.82
C GLU A 310 5.66 -11.95 -19.87
N LEU A 311 4.83 -11.46 -20.80
CA LEU A 311 3.47 -11.99 -20.97
C LEU A 311 3.46 -13.35 -21.69
N GLY A 312 4.44 -13.62 -22.55
CA GLY A 312 4.52 -14.86 -23.32
C GLY A 312 3.25 -15.10 -24.14
N HIS A 313 2.43 -16.08 -23.73
CA HIS A 313 1.15 -16.41 -24.37
C HIS A 313 -0.07 -15.76 -23.70
N VAL A 314 0.12 -15.05 -22.60
CA VAL A 314 -0.96 -14.35 -21.90
C VAL A 314 -1.38 -13.13 -22.72
N VAL A 315 -2.68 -13.05 -23.03
CA VAL A 315 -3.28 -11.89 -23.69
C VAL A 315 -4.30 -11.28 -22.74
N LEU A 316 -4.10 -10.02 -22.40
CA LEU A 316 -4.99 -9.20 -21.59
C LEU A 316 -5.93 -8.44 -22.52
N SER A 317 -7.23 -8.66 -22.39
CA SER A 317 -8.24 -7.88 -23.10
C SER A 317 -8.78 -6.79 -22.20
N SER A 318 -8.51 -5.53 -22.56
CA SER A 318 -9.00 -4.33 -21.87
C SER A 318 -8.77 -4.38 -20.34
N PRO A 319 -7.51 -4.49 -19.86
CA PRO A 319 -7.23 -4.37 -18.44
C PRO A 319 -7.81 -3.05 -17.93
N ALA A 320 -8.39 -3.10 -16.73
CA ALA A 320 -9.05 -1.93 -16.15
C ALA A 320 -8.06 -0.81 -15.83
N VAL A 321 -6.81 -1.18 -15.58
CA VAL A 321 -5.70 -0.29 -15.25
C VAL A 321 -4.50 -0.73 -16.09
N ALA A 322 -3.86 0.22 -16.75
CA ALA A 322 -2.66 -0.03 -17.54
C ALA A 322 -1.74 1.18 -17.41
N ILE A 323 -0.65 1.01 -16.68
CA ILE A 323 0.28 2.10 -16.36
C ILE A 323 1.65 1.75 -16.90
N ARG A 324 2.26 2.72 -17.59
CA ARG A 324 3.66 2.69 -17.99
C ARG A 324 4.42 3.68 -17.13
N ALA A 325 5.54 3.25 -16.55
CA ALA A 325 6.46 4.09 -15.79
C ALA A 325 7.89 3.89 -16.28
N GLU A 326 8.79 4.80 -15.95
CA GLU A 326 10.22 4.70 -16.27
C GLU A 326 11.09 4.88 -15.01
N PRO A 327 10.91 4.06 -13.96
CA PRO A 327 11.79 4.12 -12.81
C PRO A 327 13.22 3.85 -13.27
N ARG A 328 14.14 4.79 -13.00
CA ARG A 328 15.56 4.73 -13.40
C ARG A 328 15.78 4.70 -14.93
N GLY A 329 14.83 5.25 -15.70
CA GLY A 329 14.95 5.32 -17.16
C GLY A 329 14.74 3.99 -17.89
N LYS A 330 14.25 2.95 -17.20
CA LYS A 330 13.79 1.71 -17.83
C LYS A 330 12.27 1.65 -17.77
N ALA A 331 11.63 1.40 -18.91
CA ALA A 331 10.18 1.20 -18.96
C ALA A 331 9.75 -0.01 -18.13
N MET A 332 8.72 0.19 -17.31
CA MET A 332 8.05 -0.83 -16.51
C MET A 332 6.54 -0.65 -16.64
N TYR A 333 5.79 -1.74 -16.45
CA TYR A 333 4.37 -1.81 -16.73
C TYR A 333 3.60 -2.44 -15.57
N THR A 334 2.45 -1.86 -15.22
CA THR A 334 1.49 -2.43 -14.28
C THR A 334 0.16 -2.61 -15.00
N PHE A 335 -0.34 -3.84 -15.05
CA PHE A 335 -1.64 -4.19 -15.61
C PHE A 335 -2.53 -4.82 -14.54
N LEU A 336 -3.70 -4.23 -14.28
CA LEU A 336 -4.69 -4.79 -13.37
C LEU A 336 -5.96 -5.20 -14.14
N VAL A 337 -6.37 -6.45 -13.97
CA VAL A 337 -7.60 -7.01 -14.53
C VAL A 337 -8.61 -7.21 -13.40
N ILE A 338 -9.88 -6.87 -13.62
CA ILE A 338 -10.93 -7.00 -12.59
C ILE A 338 -11.81 -8.23 -12.88
N GLY A 339 -12.09 -9.02 -11.84
CA GLY A 339 -13.05 -10.11 -11.90
C GLY A 339 -12.61 -11.29 -12.76
N CYS A 340 -11.32 -11.63 -12.74
CA CYS A 340 -10.87 -12.86 -13.38
C CYS A 340 -11.44 -14.05 -12.62
N SER A 341 -11.72 -15.13 -13.34
CA SER A 341 -12.06 -16.38 -12.68
C SER A 341 -10.78 -16.91 -12.03
N ARG A 342 -10.84 -17.27 -10.74
CA ARG A 342 -9.75 -18.06 -10.14
C ARG A 342 -9.59 -19.34 -10.98
N PRO A 343 -8.35 -19.72 -11.33
CA PRO A 343 -8.08 -20.84 -12.22
C PRO A 343 -8.57 -22.20 -11.70
#